data_AF-A0A914CEW9-F1
#
_entry.id   AF-A0A914CEW9-F1
#
_cell.length_a   1.000
_cell.length_b   1.000
_cell.length_c   1.000
_cell.angle_alpha   90.00
_cell.angle_beta   90.00
_cell.angle_gamma   90.00
#
_symmetry.space_group_name_H-M   'P 1'
#
loop_
_entity.id
_entity.type
_entity.pdbx_description
1 polymer ?
#
loop_
_entity_poly.entity_id
_entity_poly.type
_entity_poly.pdbx_seq_one_letter_code
_entity_poly.pdbx_strand_id
1 'polypeptide(L)'
;MFCGSGVCSCLSDFVAISGYCWPKVNPGESGCIEDLQCEAVWPAARCSLAGMCECPPKTASHPEDHHLPNWVNQTIKDEIWRLYDLCCTFLYSTNILARLRAGPLFAEILNRMKSKVQNTLDSREKFYAYSAHDTSVASILAAFGIFPEAFPLYATLVLVEMHQKEGQNIVRIFYKNETDQPEMFEYEIPGCKTPCTLEKLEEVRKHVIPLNWESECGLVNWYDIEADTYLYIIVILSLVCILLTLQMVNMTLANRRFHKALKGGYKSQSRRRLLDVEEEDPYPE
;
A
#
# COMPACT_ATOMS: atom_id res chain seq x y z
N MET A 1 -9.71 -17.51 26.35
CA MET A 1 -8.72 -18.46 26.91
C MET A 1 -8.11 -19.23 25.77
N PHE A 2 -6.82 -19.55 25.83
CA PHE A 2 -6.16 -20.47 24.91
C PHE A 2 -5.48 -21.58 25.73
N CYS A 3 -5.45 -22.81 25.20
CA CYS A 3 -4.80 -23.94 25.87
C CYS A 3 -3.79 -24.57 24.92
N GLY A 4 -2.53 -24.65 25.35
CA GLY A 4 -1.42 -25.25 24.61
C GLY A 4 -0.50 -25.99 25.56
N SER A 5 -0.03 -27.17 25.15
CA SER A 5 0.94 -27.99 25.93
C SER A 5 0.50 -28.32 27.37
N GLY A 6 -0.82 -28.51 27.58
CA GLY A 6 -1.38 -28.87 28.89
C GLY A 6 -1.56 -27.70 29.87
N VAL A 7 -1.30 -26.46 29.44
CA VAL A 7 -1.52 -25.26 30.24
C VAL A 7 -2.53 -24.36 29.53
N CYS A 8 -3.57 -23.96 30.27
CA CYS A 8 -4.57 -23.00 29.79
C CYS A 8 -4.25 -21.61 30.34
N SER A 9 -4.36 -20.59 29.50
CA SER A 9 -4.06 -19.20 29.83
C SER A 9 -5.11 -18.24 29.25
N CYS A 10 -5.28 -17.09 29.89
CA CYS A 10 -6.19 -16.06 29.41
C CYS A 10 -5.66 -15.39 28.13
N LEU A 11 -6.55 -14.78 27.33
CA LEU A 11 -6.15 -13.98 26.17
C LEU A 11 -5.41 -12.72 26.64
N SER A 12 -4.70 -12.05 25.72
CA SER A 12 -3.91 -10.84 26.03
C SER A 12 -4.68 -9.75 26.77
N ASP A 13 -5.99 -9.65 26.50
CA ASP A 13 -6.87 -8.58 27.01
C ASP A 13 -7.58 -9.00 28.31
N PHE A 14 -7.21 -10.16 28.86
CA PHE A 14 -7.81 -10.74 30.05
C PHE A 14 -6.74 -11.07 31.10
N VAL A 15 -7.13 -11.07 32.36
CA VAL A 15 -6.31 -11.47 33.49
C VAL A 15 -6.92 -12.70 34.18
N ALA A 16 -6.07 -13.62 34.61
CA ALA A 16 -6.50 -14.81 35.34
C ALA A 16 -6.70 -14.48 36.82
N ILE A 17 -7.92 -14.60 37.31
CA ILE A 17 -8.30 -14.36 38.71
C ILE A 17 -9.12 -15.54 39.18
N SER A 18 -8.65 -16.22 40.23
CA SER A 18 -9.34 -17.37 40.83
C SER A 18 -9.74 -18.47 39.82
N GLY A 19 -8.93 -18.68 38.78
CA GLY A 19 -9.18 -19.67 37.73
C GLY A 19 -10.10 -19.22 36.59
N TYR A 20 -10.58 -17.98 36.61
CA TYR A 20 -11.41 -17.37 35.56
C TYR A 20 -10.64 -16.28 34.82
N CYS A 21 -11.02 -16.02 33.57
CA CYS A 21 -10.47 -14.91 32.78
C CYS A 21 -11.39 -13.71 32.87
N TRP A 22 -10.91 -12.63 33.50
CA TRP A 22 -11.60 -11.36 33.63
C TRP A 22 -11.04 -10.34 32.65
N PRO A 23 -11.87 -9.43 32.10
CA PRO A 23 -11.37 -8.38 31.23
C PRO A 23 -10.41 -7.47 32.00
N LYS A 24 -9.31 -7.11 31.36
CA LYS A 24 -8.46 -6.01 31.79
C LYS A 24 -9.24 -4.70 31.61
N VAL A 25 -9.12 -3.77 32.55
CA VAL A 25 -9.89 -2.52 32.56
C VAL A 25 -8.92 -1.36 32.72
N ASN A 26 -9.01 -0.34 31.86
CA ASN A 26 -8.09 0.79 31.92
C ASN A 26 -8.44 1.72 33.09
N PRO A 27 -7.46 2.44 33.65
CA PRO A 27 -7.77 3.53 34.58
C PRO A 27 -8.76 4.54 33.98
N GLY A 28 -9.78 4.92 34.75
CA GLY A 28 -10.89 5.77 34.32
C GLY A 28 -12.10 5.02 33.75
N GLU A 29 -11.98 3.73 33.45
CA GLU A 29 -13.08 2.89 33.00
C GLU A 29 -13.77 2.17 34.18
N SER A 30 -15.06 1.90 34.03
CA SER A 30 -15.86 1.12 34.98
C SER A 30 -15.97 -0.35 34.58
N GLY A 31 -16.34 -1.21 35.53
CA GLY A 31 -16.49 -2.65 35.32
C GLY A 31 -15.37 -3.51 35.89
N CYS A 32 -14.48 -2.94 36.71
CA CYS A 32 -13.56 -3.74 37.51
C CYS A 32 -14.28 -4.29 38.75
N ILE A 33 -13.82 -5.45 39.21
CA ILE A 33 -14.27 -6.10 40.45
C ILE A 33 -13.07 -6.32 41.38
N GLU A 34 -11.90 -6.61 40.82
CA GLU A 34 -10.65 -6.77 41.56
C GLU A 34 -9.55 -5.87 41.01
N ASP A 35 -8.63 -5.46 41.90
CA ASP A 35 -7.44 -4.64 41.56
C ASP A 35 -6.63 -5.27 40.42
N LEU A 36 -6.57 -6.60 40.35
CA LEU A 36 -5.81 -7.33 39.34
C LEU A 36 -6.27 -7.03 37.90
N GLN A 37 -7.54 -6.65 37.69
CA GLN A 37 -8.04 -6.23 36.38
C GLN A 37 -7.46 -4.90 35.92
N CYS A 38 -7.27 -3.97 36.85
CA CYS A 38 -6.67 -2.66 36.61
C CYS A 38 -5.14 -2.77 36.53
N GLU A 39 -4.54 -3.52 37.47
CA GLU A 39 -3.09 -3.69 37.58
C GLU A 39 -2.47 -4.40 36.36
N ALA A 40 -3.23 -5.30 35.74
CA ALA A 40 -2.82 -5.97 34.50
C ALA A 40 -2.71 -5.04 33.28
N VAL A 41 -3.22 -3.80 33.39
CA VAL A 41 -3.05 -2.71 32.42
C VAL A 41 -2.01 -1.72 32.89
N TRP A 42 -2.11 -1.27 34.15
CA TRP A 42 -1.25 -0.24 34.71
C TRP A 42 -0.74 -0.65 36.11
N PRO A 43 0.59 -0.74 36.33
CA PRO A 43 1.13 -1.20 37.60
C PRO A 43 0.58 -0.44 38.81
N ALA A 44 0.18 -1.18 39.84
CA ALA A 44 -0.43 -0.69 41.08
C ALA A 44 -1.78 0.04 40.95
N ALA A 45 -2.43 0.06 39.78
CA ALA A 45 -3.78 0.58 39.63
C ALA A 45 -4.78 -0.30 40.40
N ARG A 46 -5.84 0.31 40.96
CA ARG A 46 -6.77 -0.37 41.87
C ARG A 46 -8.21 -0.19 41.43
N CYS A 47 -9.05 -1.15 41.77
CA CYS A 47 -10.47 -1.04 41.55
C CYS A 47 -11.13 -0.30 42.72
N SER A 48 -11.82 0.79 42.43
CA SER A 48 -12.57 1.53 43.44
C SER A 48 -13.81 0.78 43.89
N LEU A 49 -14.39 1.19 45.02
CA LEU A 49 -15.66 0.63 45.52
C LEU A 49 -16.83 0.85 44.54
N ALA A 50 -16.71 1.81 43.63
CA ALA A 50 -17.70 2.06 42.57
C ALA A 50 -17.47 1.17 41.32
N GLY A 51 -16.49 0.27 41.36
CA GLY A 51 -16.10 -0.57 40.22
C GLY A 51 -15.39 0.20 39.12
N MET A 52 -14.70 1.30 39.46
CA MET A 52 -13.91 2.10 38.50
C MET A 52 -12.42 1.89 38.76
N CYS A 53 -11.63 1.65 37.72
CA CYS A 53 -10.18 1.55 37.88
C CYS A 53 -9.57 2.93 38.13
N GLU A 54 -8.82 3.05 39.21
CA GLU A 54 -8.14 4.27 39.64
C GLU A 54 -6.62 4.11 39.52
N CYS A 55 -5.96 5.18 39.06
CA CYS A 55 -4.51 5.24 39.02
C CYS A 55 -3.91 5.20 40.45
N PRO A 56 -2.70 4.64 40.62
CA PRO A 56 -1.99 4.71 41.89
C PRO A 56 -1.79 6.18 42.31
N PRO A 57 -1.94 6.53 43.60
CA PRO A 57 -1.93 7.91 44.09
C PRO A 57 -0.57 8.65 43.98
N LYS A 58 0.40 8.13 43.20
CA LYS A 58 1.74 8.73 42.98
C LYS A 58 2.39 8.42 41.61
N THR A 59 1.67 7.83 40.66
CA THR A 59 2.26 7.43 39.35
C THR A 59 1.63 8.15 38.17
N ALA A 60 0.61 8.97 38.37
CA ALA A 60 0.39 10.06 37.45
C ALA A 60 1.57 11.00 37.66
N SER A 61 2.63 10.86 36.87
CA SER A 61 3.46 12.01 36.55
C SER A 61 2.52 13.01 35.92
N HIS A 62 1.90 13.85 36.74
CA HIS A 62 1.10 14.94 36.23
C HIS A 62 2.04 15.77 35.33
N PRO A 63 1.56 16.32 34.21
CA PRO A 63 2.38 17.23 33.39
C PRO A 63 3.07 18.33 34.22
N GLU A 64 2.50 18.65 35.39
CA GLU A 64 3.00 19.62 36.37
C GLU A 64 4.27 19.16 37.13
N ASP A 65 4.55 17.86 37.21
CA ASP A 65 5.76 17.31 37.86
C ASP A 65 6.97 17.23 36.91
N HIS A 66 6.75 17.44 35.61
CA HIS A 66 7.82 17.53 34.62
C HIS A 66 8.32 18.98 34.53
N HIS A 67 9.26 19.32 35.41
CA HIS A 67 9.98 20.57 35.28
C HIS A 67 10.97 20.48 34.12
N LEU A 68 10.79 21.36 33.13
CA LEU A 68 11.82 21.56 32.12
C LEU A 68 13.12 22.04 32.80
N PRO A 69 14.29 21.66 32.27
CA PRO A 69 15.55 22.15 32.80
C PRO A 69 15.57 23.68 32.87
N ASN A 70 16.16 24.26 33.91
CA ASN A 70 16.15 25.71 34.17
C ASN A 70 16.70 26.58 33.02
N TRP A 71 17.51 25.99 32.13
CA TRP A 71 18.03 26.68 30.96
C TRP A 71 16.99 26.85 29.84
N VAL A 72 15.91 26.07 29.83
CA VAL A 72 14.83 26.11 28.83
C VAL A 72 13.84 27.23 29.16
N ASN A 73 14.18 28.44 28.74
CA ASN A 73 13.28 29.60 28.79
C ASN A 73 12.31 29.62 27.59
N GLN A 74 11.40 30.59 27.56
CA GLN A 74 10.39 30.70 26.49
C GLN A 74 11.00 30.84 25.09
N THR A 75 12.06 31.64 24.94
CA THR A 75 12.75 31.83 23.65
C THR A 75 13.30 30.52 23.10
N ILE A 76 13.86 29.67 23.96
CA ILE A 76 14.35 28.34 23.55
C ILE A 76 13.18 27.43 23.16
N LYS A 77 12.06 27.47 23.90
CA LYS A 77 10.87 26.67 23.55
C LYS A 77 10.33 27.07 22.18
N ASP A 78 10.18 28.37 21.94
CA ASP A 78 9.65 28.89 20.67
C ASP A 78 10.57 28.49 19.51
N GLU A 79 11.90 28.55 19.71
CA GLU A 79 12.87 28.11 18.70
C GLU A 79 12.82 26.60 18.45
N ILE A 80 12.65 25.78 19.51
CA ILE A 80 12.45 24.32 19.36
C ILE A 80 11.19 24.03 18.54
N TRP A 81 10.08 24.69 18.84
CA TRP A 81 8.83 24.52 18.08
C TRP A 81 8.98 24.97 16.63
N ARG A 82 9.61 26.13 16.38
CA ARG A 82 9.90 26.62 15.04
C ARG A 82 10.75 25.63 14.23
N LEU A 83 11.78 25.06 14.86
CA LEU A 83 12.64 24.06 14.23
C LEU A 83 11.90 22.73 14.00
N TYR A 84 11.03 22.34 14.92
CA TYR A 84 10.19 21.15 14.79
C TYR A 84 9.22 21.30 13.61
N ASP A 85 8.48 22.40 13.53
CA ASP A 85 7.57 22.71 12.43
C ASP A 85 8.33 22.69 11.10
N LEU A 86 9.46 23.39 11.03
CA LEU A 86 10.32 23.41 9.83
C LEU A 86 10.81 22.02 9.44
N CYS A 87 11.31 21.23 10.38
CA CYS A 87 11.81 19.88 10.12
C CYS A 87 10.71 18.97 9.58
N CYS A 88 9.51 19.06 10.17
CA CYS A 88 8.36 18.29 9.74
C CYS A 88 7.93 18.61 8.32
N THR A 89 8.09 19.86 7.83
CA THR A 89 7.75 20.19 6.44
C THR A 89 8.50 19.34 5.42
N PHE A 90 9.76 19.00 5.68
CA PHE A 90 10.59 18.17 4.79
C PHE A 90 9.98 16.80 4.49
N LEU A 91 9.02 16.33 5.29
CA LEU A 91 8.32 15.08 5.09
C LEU A 91 7.30 15.13 3.94
N TYR A 92 6.89 16.31 3.48
CA TYR A 92 5.79 16.48 2.51
C TYR A 92 5.95 17.67 1.55
N SER A 93 7.04 18.45 1.61
CA SER A 93 7.22 19.68 0.80
C SER A 93 7.39 19.49 -0.72
N THR A 94 7.54 18.26 -1.23
CA THR A 94 7.78 18.03 -2.66
C THR A 94 6.69 17.15 -3.27
N ASN A 95 6.45 17.34 -4.57
CA ASN A 95 5.46 16.54 -5.31
C ASN A 95 5.76 15.04 -5.25
N ILE A 96 7.04 14.65 -5.28
CA ILE A 96 7.42 13.24 -5.17
C ILE A 96 7.12 12.67 -3.77
N LEU A 97 7.35 13.44 -2.70
CA LEU A 97 7.01 13.02 -1.35
C LEU A 97 5.50 12.96 -1.13
N ALA A 98 4.74 13.95 -1.60
CA ALA A 98 3.28 13.92 -1.56
C ALA A 98 2.76 12.67 -2.30
N ARG A 99 3.28 12.40 -3.50
CA ARG A 99 2.91 11.24 -4.31
C ARG A 99 3.22 9.90 -3.65
N LEU A 100 4.41 9.74 -3.08
CA LEU A 100 4.84 8.47 -2.49
C LEU A 100 4.39 8.27 -1.04
N ARG A 101 4.03 9.33 -0.30
CA ARG A 101 3.60 9.20 1.10
C ARG A 101 2.09 9.32 1.25
N ALA A 102 1.52 10.42 0.75
CA ALA A 102 0.10 10.70 0.88
C ALA A 102 -0.73 10.07 -0.25
N GLY A 103 -0.10 9.86 -1.42
CA GLY A 103 -0.75 9.38 -2.64
C GLY A 103 -1.65 8.15 -2.47
N PRO A 104 -1.23 7.06 -1.79
CA PRO A 104 -2.09 5.89 -1.57
C PRO A 104 -3.40 6.23 -0.85
N LEU A 105 -3.32 6.94 0.28
CA LEU A 105 -4.51 7.33 1.04
C LEU A 105 -5.36 8.36 0.29
N PHE A 106 -4.73 9.31 -0.40
CA PHE A 106 -5.43 10.29 -1.23
C PHE A 106 -6.18 9.62 -2.39
N ALA A 107 -5.55 8.66 -3.07
CA ALA A 107 -6.17 7.87 -4.13
C ALA A 107 -7.36 7.05 -3.62
N GLU A 108 -7.24 6.45 -2.44
CA GLU A 108 -8.34 5.71 -1.80
C GLU A 108 -9.53 6.63 -1.49
N ILE A 109 -9.29 7.82 -0.94
CA ILE A 109 -10.34 8.82 -0.66
C ILE A 109 -11.05 9.22 -1.97
N LEU A 110 -10.30 9.55 -3.02
CA LEU A 110 -10.87 9.91 -4.33
C LEU A 110 -11.65 8.74 -4.94
N ASN A 111 -11.14 7.52 -4.84
CA ASN A 111 -11.80 6.33 -5.39
C ASN A 111 -13.12 6.04 -4.68
N ARG A 112 -13.20 6.23 -3.35
CA ARG A 112 -14.45 6.12 -2.59
C ARG A 112 -15.47 7.17 -3.01
N MET A 113 -15.04 8.42 -3.18
CA MET A 113 -15.91 9.49 -3.69
C MET A 113 -16.47 9.15 -5.07
N LYS A 114 -15.62 8.71 -6.00
CA LYS A 114 -16.04 8.27 -7.34
C LYS A 114 -16.99 7.07 -7.30
N SER A 115 -16.69 6.08 -6.47
CA SER A 115 -17.54 4.90 -6.29
C SER A 115 -18.92 5.27 -5.74
N LYS A 116 -18.99 6.29 -4.87
CA LYS A 116 -20.25 6.85 -4.40
C LYS A 116 -21.03 7.51 -5.54
N VAL A 117 -20.39 8.30 -6.39
CA VAL A 117 -21.01 8.94 -7.57
C VAL A 117 -21.52 7.89 -8.57
N GLN A 118 -20.76 6.81 -8.77
CA GLN A 118 -21.09 5.72 -9.69
C GLN A 118 -22.12 4.73 -9.12
N ASN A 119 -22.57 4.91 -7.88
CA ASN A 119 -23.46 4.00 -7.16
C ASN A 119 -22.91 2.56 -7.07
N THR A 120 -21.58 2.40 -7.05
CA THR A 120 -20.91 1.10 -6.85
C THR A 120 -20.57 0.84 -5.39
N LEU A 121 -20.56 1.88 -4.56
CA LEU A 121 -20.41 1.80 -3.11
C LEU A 121 -21.76 1.49 -2.44
N ASP A 122 -21.77 0.77 -1.33
CA ASP A 122 -23.01 0.52 -0.61
C ASP A 122 -23.60 1.85 -0.10
N SER A 123 -24.89 2.03 -0.39
CA SER A 123 -25.62 3.27 -0.10
C SER A 123 -25.60 3.67 1.38
N ARG A 124 -25.38 2.70 2.28
CA ARG A 124 -25.29 2.89 3.73
C ARG A 124 -23.97 3.53 4.15
N GLU A 125 -22.89 3.38 3.38
CA GLU A 125 -21.64 4.07 3.68
C GLU A 125 -21.76 5.57 3.42
N LYS A 126 -21.69 6.34 4.51
CA LYS A 126 -21.77 7.81 4.51
C LYS A 126 -20.57 8.48 5.17
N PHE A 127 -19.76 7.73 5.92
CA PHE A 127 -18.69 8.25 6.74
C PHE A 127 -17.55 7.25 6.84
N TYR A 128 -16.32 7.76 6.78
CA TYR A 128 -15.10 7.00 7.00
C TYR A 128 -14.21 7.77 7.96
N ALA A 129 -13.82 7.12 9.05
CA ALA A 129 -12.83 7.65 9.98
C ALA A 129 -11.49 6.94 9.78
N TYR A 130 -10.41 7.72 9.72
CA TYR A 130 -9.05 7.22 9.72
C TYR A 130 -8.37 7.73 10.99
N SER A 131 -8.15 6.85 11.96
CA SER A 131 -7.34 7.16 13.14
C SER A 131 -5.87 6.97 12.77
N ALA A 132 -5.07 8.02 12.88
CA ALA A 132 -3.71 8.05 12.38
C ALA A 132 -2.83 9.03 13.18
N HIS A 133 -1.67 9.35 12.64
CA HIS A 133 -0.69 10.24 13.26
C HIS A 133 -0.76 11.66 12.68
N ASP A 134 -0.18 12.61 13.40
CA ASP A 134 0.11 13.98 12.97
C ASP A 134 0.74 14.05 11.56
N THR A 135 1.71 13.19 11.28
CA THR A 135 2.36 13.04 9.97
C THR A 135 1.38 12.62 8.88
N SER A 136 0.40 11.77 9.20
CA SER A 136 -0.65 11.37 8.26
C SER A 136 -1.55 12.55 7.92
N VAL A 137 -1.97 13.32 8.93
CA VAL A 137 -2.77 14.54 8.76
C VAL A 137 -2.02 15.55 7.88
N ALA A 138 -0.77 15.84 8.20
CA ALA A 138 0.07 16.76 7.42
C ALA A 138 0.25 16.27 5.98
N SER A 139 0.49 14.97 5.78
CA SER A 139 0.66 14.40 4.44
C SER A 139 -0.60 14.52 3.58
N ILE A 140 -1.79 14.34 4.17
CA ILE A 140 -3.05 14.51 3.46
C ILE A 140 -3.31 15.96 3.12
N LEU A 141 -3.07 16.91 4.03
CA LEU A 141 -3.14 18.34 3.69
C LEU A 141 -2.21 18.67 2.51
N ALA A 142 -0.97 18.15 2.52
CA ALA A 142 -0.03 18.33 1.43
C ALA A 142 -0.51 17.71 0.11
N ALA A 143 -1.23 16.58 0.13
CA ALA A 143 -1.86 16.01 -1.07
C ALA A 143 -2.91 16.93 -1.70
N PHE A 144 -3.64 17.67 -0.87
CA PHE A 144 -4.53 18.76 -1.30
C PHE A 144 -3.79 20.06 -1.62
N GLY A 145 -2.46 20.09 -1.46
CA GLY A 145 -1.56 21.24 -1.65
C GLY A 145 -1.65 22.31 -0.56
N ILE A 146 -2.08 21.92 0.63
CA ILE A 146 -2.25 22.78 1.80
C ILE A 146 -1.09 22.50 2.75
N PHE A 147 -0.41 23.56 3.21
CA PHE A 147 0.75 23.47 4.08
C PHE A 147 0.54 24.45 5.25
N PRO A 148 -0.04 24.00 6.38
CA PRO A 148 -0.16 24.83 7.57
C PRO A 148 1.22 25.23 8.09
N GLU A 149 1.31 26.41 8.70
CA GLU A 149 2.56 26.90 9.30
C GLU A 149 2.98 26.06 10.51
N ALA A 150 2.02 25.69 11.35
CA ALA A 150 2.23 24.82 12.50
C ALA A 150 1.94 23.36 12.16
N PHE A 151 2.78 22.44 12.65
CA PHE A 151 2.55 21.02 12.48
C PHE A 151 1.29 20.56 13.25
N PRO A 152 0.55 19.53 12.79
CA PRO A 152 -0.70 19.11 13.43
C PRO A 152 -0.51 18.78 14.91
N LEU A 153 -1.35 19.39 15.74
CA LEU A 153 -1.40 19.15 17.18
C LEU A 153 -2.23 17.90 17.50
N TYR A 154 -2.22 17.49 18.76
CA TYR A 154 -3.06 16.40 19.25
C TYR A 154 -4.54 16.61 18.89
N ALA A 155 -5.20 15.51 18.54
CA ALA A 155 -6.61 15.47 18.17
C ALA A 155 -7.01 16.41 17.00
N THR A 156 -6.04 16.85 16.19
CA THR A 156 -6.32 17.58 14.96
C THR A 156 -7.10 16.71 13.98
N LEU A 157 -8.12 17.29 13.35
CA LEU A 157 -8.98 16.64 12.37
C LEU A 157 -8.88 17.33 11.01
N VAL A 158 -8.72 16.51 9.96
CA VAL A 158 -9.00 16.90 8.57
C VAL A 158 -10.30 16.24 8.15
N LEU A 159 -11.27 17.06 7.78
CA LEU A 159 -12.56 16.61 7.28
C LEU A 159 -12.65 16.90 5.79
N VAL A 160 -12.83 15.85 4.98
CA VAL A 160 -13.05 16.00 3.54
C VAL A 160 -14.48 15.60 3.23
N GLU A 161 -15.27 16.55 2.72
CA GLU A 161 -16.68 16.37 2.42
C GLU A 161 -16.93 16.40 0.91
N MET A 162 -17.85 15.55 0.46
CA MET A 162 -18.38 15.60 -0.91
C MET A 162 -19.87 15.91 -0.87
N HIS A 163 -20.26 16.97 -1.56
CA HIS A 163 -21.63 17.47 -1.65
C HIS A 163 -22.15 17.34 -3.08
N GLN A 164 -23.44 17.08 -3.25
CA GLN A 164 -24.07 17.13 -4.56
C GLN A 164 -24.90 18.42 -4.67
N LYS A 165 -24.52 19.32 -5.59
CA LYS A 165 -25.23 20.59 -5.83
C LYS A 165 -25.38 20.81 -7.32
N GLU A 166 -26.62 21.06 -7.78
CA GLU A 166 -26.91 21.36 -9.19
C GLU A 166 -26.35 20.30 -10.17
N GLY A 167 -26.35 19.03 -9.76
CA GLY A 167 -25.81 17.91 -10.55
C GLY A 167 -24.29 17.76 -10.55
N GLN A 168 -23.56 18.64 -9.84
CA GLN A 168 -22.10 18.55 -9.67
C GLN A 168 -21.74 17.98 -8.30
N ASN A 169 -20.62 17.25 -8.25
CA ASN A 169 -20.03 16.74 -7.01
C ASN A 169 -18.94 17.70 -6.56
N ILE A 170 -19.19 18.43 -5.48
CA ILE A 170 -18.31 19.46 -4.93
C ILE A 170 -17.55 18.88 -3.75
N VAL A 171 -16.23 19.04 -3.74
CA VAL A 171 -15.35 18.62 -2.65
C VAL A 171 -14.94 19.84 -1.81
N ARG A 172 -15.03 19.69 -0.49
CA ARG A 172 -14.60 20.69 0.49
C ARG A 172 -13.68 20.03 1.51
N ILE A 173 -12.72 20.79 2.02
CA ILE A 173 -11.78 20.31 3.02
C ILE A 173 -11.72 21.29 4.19
N PHE A 174 -11.87 20.76 5.39
CA PHE A 174 -11.87 21.51 6.64
C PHE A 174 -10.78 20.99 7.57
N TYR A 175 -10.29 21.88 8.42
CA TYR A 175 -9.26 21.62 9.40
C TYR A 175 -9.70 22.12 10.76
N LYS A 176 -9.61 21.25 11.76
CA LYS A 176 -9.90 21.57 13.16
C LYS A 176 -8.69 21.21 14.01
N ASN A 177 -8.03 22.22 14.55
CA ASN A 177 -6.83 22.12 15.39
C ASN A 177 -7.03 22.65 16.82
N GLU A 178 -8.20 23.20 17.13
CA GLU A 178 -8.54 23.71 18.46
C GLU A 178 -9.77 22.99 19.01
N THR A 179 -9.69 22.54 20.27
CA THR A 179 -10.74 21.77 20.93
C THR A 179 -12.00 22.60 21.16
N ASP A 180 -11.81 23.80 21.71
CA ASP A 180 -12.89 24.62 22.28
C ASP A 180 -13.51 25.59 21.26
N GLN A 181 -12.95 25.66 20.06
CA GLN A 181 -13.55 26.42 18.96
C GLN A 181 -14.52 25.53 18.17
N PRO A 182 -15.81 25.94 18.04
CA PRO A 182 -16.79 25.17 17.29
C PRO A 182 -16.58 25.27 15.78
N GLU A 183 -15.91 26.33 15.32
CA GLU A 183 -15.69 26.61 13.90
C GLU A 183 -14.55 25.76 13.34
N MET A 184 -14.75 25.21 12.15
CA MET A 184 -13.70 24.53 11.39
C MET A 184 -13.21 25.45 10.30
N PHE A 185 -11.90 25.52 10.10
CA PHE A 185 -11.31 26.32 9.04
C PHE A 185 -11.45 25.58 7.70
N GLU A 186 -12.14 26.18 6.73
CA GLU A 186 -12.22 25.66 5.37
C GLU A 186 -11.02 26.13 4.55
N TYR A 187 -10.29 25.18 3.96
CA TYR A 187 -9.18 25.50 3.07
C TYR A 187 -9.66 25.64 1.62
N GLU A 188 -9.13 26.65 0.92
CA GLU A 188 -9.14 26.67 -0.53
C GLU A 188 -8.16 25.62 -1.06
N ILE A 189 -8.55 24.89 -2.11
CA ILE A 189 -7.70 23.88 -2.74
C ILE A 189 -6.94 24.56 -3.88
N PRO A 190 -5.60 24.71 -3.81
CA PRO A 190 -4.87 25.42 -4.87
C PRO A 190 -5.08 24.79 -6.25
N GLY A 191 -5.34 25.64 -7.25
CA GLY A 191 -5.66 25.21 -8.62
C GLY A 191 -7.13 24.80 -8.83
N CYS A 192 -7.93 24.65 -7.77
CA CYS A 192 -9.34 24.30 -7.84
C CYS A 192 -10.21 25.42 -7.25
N LYS A 193 -10.74 26.30 -8.10
CA LYS A 193 -11.60 27.42 -7.65
C LYS A 193 -12.85 26.88 -6.96
N THR A 194 -13.31 27.57 -5.91
CA THR A 194 -14.57 27.26 -5.23
C THR A 194 -15.77 27.63 -6.12
N PRO A 195 -16.78 26.74 -6.30
CA PRO A 195 -16.85 25.37 -5.79
C PRO A 195 -15.89 24.41 -6.53
N CYS A 196 -15.08 23.67 -5.79
CA CYS A 196 -14.14 22.70 -6.36
C CYS A 196 -14.86 21.40 -6.70
N THR A 197 -14.94 21.04 -7.99
CA THR A 197 -15.57 19.77 -8.39
C THR A 197 -14.62 18.58 -8.18
N LEU A 198 -15.16 17.38 -7.96
CA LEU A 198 -14.38 16.16 -7.81
C LEU A 198 -13.47 15.92 -9.02
N GLU A 199 -13.98 16.15 -10.23
CA GLU A 199 -13.22 16.00 -11.48
C GLU A 199 -12.08 17.01 -11.55
N LYS A 200 -12.32 18.26 -11.13
CA LYS A 200 -11.30 19.30 -11.15
C LYS A 200 -10.22 19.05 -10.08
N LEU A 201 -10.62 18.58 -8.89
CA LEU A 201 -9.69 18.17 -7.84
C LEU A 201 -8.73 17.10 -8.34
N GLU A 202 -9.27 16.05 -8.97
CA GLU A 202 -8.46 14.99 -9.54
C GLU A 202 -7.51 15.51 -10.61
N GLU A 203 -7.99 16.37 -11.51
CA GLU A 203 -7.17 16.97 -12.57
C GLU A 203 -5.96 17.72 -11.98
N VAL A 204 -6.19 18.61 -11.00
CA VAL A 204 -5.13 19.46 -10.44
C VAL A 204 -4.20 18.70 -9.50
N ARG A 205 -4.67 17.61 -8.88
CA ARG A 205 -3.88 16.73 -7.99
C ARG A 205 -3.43 15.43 -8.64
N LYS A 206 -3.58 15.28 -9.96
CA LYS A 206 -3.17 14.06 -10.70
C LYS A 206 -1.72 13.63 -10.42
N HIS A 207 -0.82 14.59 -10.26
CA HIS A 207 0.59 14.35 -9.96
C HIS A 207 0.82 13.66 -8.60
N VAL A 208 -0.12 13.77 -7.66
CA VAL A 208 -0.06 13.11 -6.33
C VAL A 208 -0.58 11.68 -6.38
N ILE A 209 -1.36 11.29 -7.39
CA ILE A 209 -2.01 9.97 -7.45
C ILE A 209 -1.05 8.93 -8.07
N PRO A 210 -0.53 7.97 -7.29
CA PRO A 210 0.37 6.93 -7.81
C PRO A 210 -0.35 6.03 -8.82
N LEU A 211 0.36 5.60 -9.86
CA LEU A 211 -0.13 4.59 -10.82
C LEU A 211 0.17 3.19 -10.31
N ASN A 212 1.42 2.96 -9.91
CA ASN A 212 1.87 1.75 -9.23
C ASN A 212 2.82 2.18 -8.11
N TRP A 213 2.26 2.32 -6.92
CA TRP A 213 3.00 2.88 -5.77
C TRP A 213 4.24 2.05 -5.41
N GLU A 214 4.16 0.71 -5.44
CA GLU A 214 5.29 -0.17 -5.10
C GLU A 214 6.44 0.00 -6.10
N SER A 215 6.10 0.07 -7.39
CA SER A 215 7.07 0.32 -8.46
C SER A 215 7.71 1.69 -8.36
N GLU A 216 6.90 2.72 -8.14
CA GLU A 216 7.37 4.09 -8.00
C GLU A 216 8.21 4.31 -6.73
N CYS A 217 7.94 3.55 -5.67
CA CYS A 217 8.76 3.52 -4.44
C CYS A 217 10.05 2.71 -4.59
N GLY A 218 10.25 1.99 -5.70
CA GLY A 218 11.42 1.14 -5.91
C GLY A 218 11.44 -0.12 -5.05
N LEU A 219 10.27 -0.59 -4.61
CA LEU A 219 10.14 -1.80 -3.78
C LEU A 219 10.01 -3.10 -4.61
N VAL A 220 10.06 -3.00 -5.95
CA VAL A 220 9.93 -4.17 -6.83
C VAL A 220 11.20 -5.01 -6.75
N ASN A 221 11.07 -6.25 -6.29
CA ASN A 221 12.15 -7.22 -6.45
C ASN A 221 12.15 -7.74 -7.88
N TRP A 222 13.33 -8.13 -8.38
CA TRP A 222 13.51 -8.66 -9.73
C TRP A 222 12.68 -9.92 -10.04
N TYR A 223 12.09 -10.58 -9.03
CA TYR A 223 11.23 -11.75 -9.18
C TYR A 223 9.73 -11.44 -9.11
N ASP A 224 9.31 -10.22 -8.75
CA ASP A 224 7.89 -9.79 -8.67
C ASP A 224 7.33 -9.42 -10.06
N ILE A 225 7.81 -10.10 -11.10
CA ILE A 225 7.36 -9.93 -12.48
C ILE A 225 5.91 -10.44 -12.56
N GLU A 226 5.00 -9.59 -13.07
CA GLU A 226 3.57 -9.93 -13.25
C GLU A 226 3.39 -11.26 -13.98
N ALA A 227 2.39 -12.06 -13.56
CA ALA A 227 2.11 -13.39 -14.13
C ALA A 227 1.95 -13.36 -15.66
N ASP A 228 1.41 -12.26 -16.21
CA ASP A 228 1.25 -12.04 -17.64
C ASP A 228 2.60 -11.96 -18.35
N THR A 229 3.60 -11.30 -17.75
CA THR A 229 4.95 -11.20 -18.31
C THR A 229 5.63 -12.57 -18.32
N TYR A 230 5.43 -13.40 -17.29
CA TYR A 230 5.87 -14.79 -17.30
C TYR A 230 5.23 -15.62 -18.42
N LEU A 231 3.93 -15.43 -18.63
CA LEU A 231 3.20 -16.09 -19.72
C LEU A 231 3.76 -15.68 -21.09
N TYR A 232 4.02 -14.39 -21.30
CA TYR A 232 4.65 -13.89 -22.53
C TYR A 232 6.03 -14.51 -22.75
N ILE A 233 6.87 -14.58 -21.72
CA ILE A 233 8.20 -15.21 -21.80
C ILE A 233 8.08 -16.68 -22.20
N ILE A 234 7.18 -17.44 -21.58
CA ILE A 234 6.96 -18.86 -21.89
C ILE A 234 6.47 -19.03 -23.33
N VAL A 235 5.53 -18.19 -23.79
CA VAL A 235 5.02 -18.24 -25.17
C VAL A 235 6.14 -17.96 -26.16
N ILE A 236 6.96 -16.92 -25.94
CA ILE A 236 8.10 -16.58 -26.81
C ILE A 236 9.10 -17.74 -26.85
N LEU A 237 9.48 -18.29 -25.69
CA LEU A 237 10.42 -19.41 -25.61
C LEU A 237 9.88 -20.66 -26.32
N SER A 238 8.58 -20.95 -26.18
CA SER A 238 7.95 -22.09 -26.85
C SER A 238 7.94 -21.92 -28.38
N LEU A 239 7.64 -20.72 -28.89
CA LEU A 239 7.67 -20.41 -30.31
C LEU A 239 9.09 -20.55 -30.89
N VAL A 240 10.11 -20.06 -30.18
CA VAL A 240 11.51 -20.21 -30.59
C VAL A 240 11.91 -21.69 -30.64
N CYS A 241 11.54 -22.48 -29.65
CA CYS A 241 11.78 -23.93 -29.66
C CYS A 241 11.09 -24.62 -30.83
N ILE A 242 9.84 -24.27 -31.16
CA ILE A 242 9.12 -24.82 -32.31
C ILE A 242 9.85 -24.45 -33.61
N LEU A 243 10.29 -23.20 -33.78
CA LEU A 243 11.02 -22.78 -34.97
C LEU A 243 12.35 -23.53 -35.14
N LEU A 244 13.12 -23.70 -34.05
CA LEU A 244 14.38 -24.44 -34.07
C LEU A 244 14.16 -25.93 -34.40
N THR A 245 13.13 -26.56 -33.84
CA THR A 245 12.81 -27.96 -34.15
C THR A 245 12.39 -28.13 -35.61
N LEU A 246 11.59 -27.21 -36.17
CA LEU A 246 11.23 -27.20 -37.59
C LEU A 246 12.45 -27.04 -38.50
N GLN A 247 13.40 -26.16 -38.14
CA GLN A 247 14.65 -26.02 -38.89
C GLN A 247 15.48 -27.31 -38.86
N MET A 248 15.61 -27.95 -37.69
CA MET A 248 16.31 -29.24 -37.55
C MET A 248 15.64 -30.36 -38.36
N VAL A 249 14.30 -30.43 -38.36
CA VAL A 249 13.55 -31.39 -39.18
C VAL A 249 13.76 -31.11 -40.67
N ASN A 250 13.70 -29.85 -41.10
CA ASN A 250 13.99 -29.48 -42.49
C ASN A 250 15.41 -29.85 -42.91
N MET A 251 16.41 -29.61 -42.05
CA MET A 251 17.80 -30.00 -42.30
C MET A 251 17.97 -31.52 -42.42
N THR A 252 17.34 -32.30 -41.54
CA THR A 252 17.39 -33.77 -41.62
C THR A 252 16.65 -34.31 -42.86
N LEU A 253 15.51 -33.72 -43.23
CA LEU A 253 14.79 -34.06 -44.47
C LEU A 253 15.60 -33.70 -45.72
N ALA A 254 16.23 -32.52 -45.74
CA ALA A 254 17.14 -32.11 -46.80
C ALA A 254 18.33 -33.07 -46.93
N ASN A 255 18.95 -33.45 -45.80
CA ASN A 255 20.04 -34.42 -45.78
C ASN A 255 19.59 -35.81 -46.26
N ARG A 256 18.40 -36.27 -45.86
CA ARG A 256 17.80 -37.53 -46.36
C ARG A 256 17.53 -37.47 -47.87
N ARG A 257 17.02 -36.35 -48.40
CA ARG A 257 16.80 -36.14 -49.84
C ARG A 257 18.12 -36.16 -50.60
N PHE A 258 19.15 -35.50 -50.08
CA PHE A 258 20.50 -35.50 -50.64
C PHE A 258 21.10 -36.91 -50.71
N HIS A 259 21.04 -37.68 -49.61
CA HIS A 259 21.50 -39.07 -49.61
C HIS A 259 20.70 -39.99 -50.54
N LYS A 260 19.38 -39.80 -50.68
CA LYS A 260 18.57 -40.53 -51.66
C LYS A 260 18.99 -40.18 -53.10
N ALA A 261 19.26 -38.92 -53.39
CA ALA A 261 19.76 -38.48 -54.71
C ALA A 261 21.12 -39.11 -55.03
N LEU A 262 22.05 -39.16 -54.07
CA LEU A 262 23.34 -39.85 -54.22
C LEU A 262 23.18 -41.34 -54.51
N LYS A 263 22.32 -42.06 -53.76
CA LYS A 263 22.05 -43.48 -54.01
C LYS A 263 21.34 -43.72 -55.36
N GLY A 264 20.45 -42.81 -55.77
CA GLY A 264 19.77 -42.86 -57.07
C GLY A 264 20.72 -42.64 -58.24
N GLY A 265 21.64 -41.67 -58.13
CA GLY A 265 22.68 -41.41 -59.13
C GLY A 265 23.67 -42.56 -59.26
N TYR A 266 24.05 -43.20 -58.15
CA TYR A 266 24.92 -44.39 -58.19
C TYR A 266 24.24 -45.58 -58.89
N LYS A 267 22.94 -45.80 -58.66
CA LYS A 267 22.16 -46.83 -59.36
C LYS A 267 21.95 -46.55 -60.86
N SER A 268 21.80 -45.29 -61.28
CA SER A 268 21.66 -44.98 -62.70
C SER A 268 22.99 -45.12 -63.44
N GLN A 269 24.11 -44.77 -62.78
CA GLN A 269 25.45 -44.89 -63.35
C GLN A 269 25.92 -46.34 -63.42
N SER A 270 25.57 -47.20 -62.45
CA SER A 270 25.84 -48.64 -62.53
C SER A 270 24.99 -49.34 -63.60
N ARG A 271 23.76 -48.88 -63.84
CA ARG A 271 22.85 -49.44 -64.86
C ARG A 271 23.25 -49.06 -66.30
N ARG A 272 23.78 -47.84 -66.52
CA ARG A 272 24.41 -47.49 -67.81
C ARG A 272 25.65 -48.34 -68.09
N ARG A 273 26.51 -48.49 -67.08
CA ARG A 273 27.74 -49.30 -67.20
C ARG A 273 27.50 -50.81 -67.42
N LEU A 274 26.29 -51.31 -67.13
CA LEU A 274 25.87 -52.69 -67.43
C LEU A 274 25.27 -52.83 -68.83
N LEU A 275 24.65 -51.77 -69.37
CA LEU A 275 24.14 -51.76 -70.75
C LEU A 275 25.26 -51.57 -71.78
N ASP A 276 26.37 -50.94 -71.40
CA ASP A 276 27.55 -50.78 -72.26
C ASP A 276 28.43 -52.07 -72.35
N VAL A 277 28.06 -53.16 -71.66
CA VAL A 277 28.84 -54.42 -71.61
C VAL A 277 28.17 -55.58 -72.36
N GLU A 278 26.92 -55.43 -72.82
CA GLU A 278 26.20 -56.46 -73.60
C GLU A 278 26.31 -56.29 -75.13
N GLU A 279 27.18 -55.41 -75.62
CA GLU A 279 27.35 -55.12 -77.05
C GLU A 279 28.80 -55.36 -77.54
N GLU A 280 29.37 -56.52 -77.20
CA GLU A 280 30.55 -57.06 -77.92
C GLU A 280 30.28 -58.53 -78.30
N ASP A 281 29.87 -58.74 -79.55
CA ASP A 281 29.78 -60.06 -80.20
C ASP A 281 31.17 -60.49 -80.69
N PRO A 282 31.58 -61.77 -80.53
CA PRO A 282 32.95 -62.21 -80.77
C PRO A 282 33.15 -62.81 -82.17
N TYR A 283 34.27 -62.42 -82.81
CA TYR A 283 34.94 -63.00 -83.99
C TYR A 283 34.36 -62.81 -85.41
N PRO A 284 35.19 -62.33 -86.37
CA PRO A 284 35.07 -62.63 -87.78
C PRO A 284 35.93 -63.85 -88.20
N GLU A 285 35.53 -64.47 -89.32
CA GLU A 285 36.10 -65.62 -90.06
C GLU A 285 35.62 -67.03 -89.68
#